data_AF-A0A965ELN5-F1
#
_entry.id   AF-A0A965ELN5-F1
#
_cell.length_a   1.000
_cell.length_b   1.000
_cell.length_c   1.000
_cell.angle_alpha   90.00
_cell.angle_beta   90.00
_cell.angle_gamma   90.00
#
_symmetry.space_group_name_H-M   'P 1'
#
loop_
_entity.id
_entity.type
_entity.pdbx_description
1 polymer ?
#
loop_
_entity_poly.entity_id
_entity_poly.type
_entity_poly.pdbx_seq_one_letter_code
_entity_poly.pdbx_strand_id
1 'polypeptide(L)' 'KVILINLGNEDFVIERGMRIAQMVIAPVTQGLFTEVDVLSDTARGAGGFGSTGT' A
#
# COMPACT_ATOMS: atom_id res chain seq x y z
N LYS A 1 0.61 3.17 -18.10
CA LYS A 1 0.91 1.72 -18.02
C LYS A 1 0.34 1.19 -16.70
N VAL A 2 -0.15 -0.04 -16.65
CA VAL A 2 -0.66 -0.67 -15.42
C VAL A 2 0.21 -1.90 -15.17
N ILE A 3 0.71 -2.06 -13.95
CA ILE A 3 1.46 -3.26 -13.53
C ILE A 3 0.44 -4.25 -13.00
N LEU A 4 0.51 -5.49 -13.49
CA LEU A 4 -0.36 -6.57 -13.08
C LEU A 4 0.49 -7.71 -12.52
N ILE A 5 -0.06 -8.41 -11.54
CA ILE A 5 0.46 -9.68 -11.06
C ILE A 5 -0.66 -10.70 -11.15
N ASN A 6 -0.38 -11.83 -11.78
CA ASN A 6 -1.26 -12.99 -11.74
C ASN A 6 -0.81 -13.87 -10.57
N LEU A 7 -1.67 -14.05 -9.58
CA LEU A 7 -1.42 -14.91 -8.40
C LEU A 7 -2.08 -16.29 -8.56
N GLY A 8 -2.67 -16.59 -9.72
CA GLY A 8 -3.19 -17.90 -10.07
C GLY A 8 -2.13 -18.80 -10.72
N ASN A 9 -2.48 -20.07 -10.92
CA ASN A 9 -1.60 -21.07 -11.52
C ASN A 9 -1.75 -21.18 -13.05
N GLU A 10 -2.72 -20.48 -13.63
CA GLU A 10 -3.05 -20.53 -15.05
C GLU A 10 -2.87 -19.15 -15.69
N ASP A 11 -2.64 -19.12 -17.01
CA ASP A 11 -2.50 -17.88 -17.77
C ASP A 11 -3.78 -17.04 -17.74
N PHE A 12 -3.62 -15.72 -17.60
CA PHE A 12 -4.70 -14.74 -17.75
C PHE A 12 -4.44 -13.87 -18.98
N VAL A 13 -5.15 -14.16 -20.07
CA VAL A 13 -5.02 -13.44 -21.35
C VAL A 13 -5.79 -12.12 -21.29
N ILE A 14 -5.14 -11.02 -21.66
CA ILE A 14 -5.74 -9.69 -21.73
C ILE A 14 -6.00 -9.32 -23.19
N GLU A 15 -7.25 -8.98 -23.48
CA GLU A 15 -7.67 -8.53 -24.80
C GLU A 15 -7.82 -7.00 -24.87
N ARG A 16 -7.79 -6.49 -26.10
CA ARG A 16 -7.93 -5.05 -26.34
C ARG A 16 -9.30 -4.56 -25.91
N GLY A 17 -9.33 -3.54 -25.07
CA GLY A 17 -10.56 -2.94 -24.54
C GLY A 17 -11.06 -3.57 -23.23
N MET A 18 -10.40 -4.63 -22.76
CA MET A 18 -10.73 -5.23 -21.48
C MET A 18 -10.37 -4.28 -20.32
N ARG A 19 -11.26 -4.16 -19.34
CA ARG A 19 -11.03 -3.35 -18.13
C ARG A 19 -10.18 -4.17 -17.15
N ILE A 20 -8.94 -3.73 -16.90
CA ILE A 20 -7.92 -4.49 -16.13
C ILE A 20 -7.48 -3.82 -14.83
N ALA A 21 -7.95 -2.59 -14.56
CA ALA A 21 -7.73 -1.86 -13.33
C ALA A 21 -8.71 -0.68 -13.24
N GLN A 22 -8.72 0.00 -12.10
CA GLN A 22 -9.46 1.24 -11.88
C GLN A 22 -8.53 2.29 -11.26
N MET A 23 -8.66 3.53 -11.71
CA MET A 23 -7.91 4.66 -11.15
C MET A 23 -8.61 5.17 -9.89
N VAL A 24 -7.84 5.40 -8.82
CA VAL A 24 -8.33 6.07 -7.61
C VAL A 24 -7.57 7.38 -7.45
N ILE A 25 -8.31 8.48 -7.34
CA ILE A 25 -7.75 9.80 -7.03
C ILE A 25 -7.89 10.01 -5.53
N ALA A 26 -6.78 9.98 -4.81
CA ALA A 26 -6.74 10.16 -3.36
C ALA A 26 -5.81 11.34 -2.99
N PRO A 27 -6.19 12.18 -2.01
CA PRO A 27 -5.33 13.25 -1.52
C PRO A 27 -4.10 12.68 -0.82
N VAL A 28 -2.94 13.31 -1.03
CA VAL A 28 -1.69 12.97 -0.35
C VAL A 28 -0.98 14.24 0.11
N THR A 29 -0.27 14.17 1.23
CA THR A 29 0.55 15.27 1.74
C THR A 29 2.01 15.02 1.36
N GLN A 30 2.65 16.02 0.76
CA GLN A 30 4.11 16.02 0.60
C GLN A 30 4.73 16.64 1.84
N GLY A 31 5.28 15.78 2.71
CA GLY A 31 5.98 16.21 3.93
C GLY A 31 7.42 16.62 3.67
N LEU A 32 7.93 17.53 4.48
CA LEU A 32 9.36 17.77 4.64
C LEU A 32 9.87 16.97 5.83
N PHE A 33 10.94 16.22 5.64
CA PHE A 33 11.55 15.45 6.72
C PHE A 33 12.45 16.34 7.57
N THR A 34 12.34 16.18 8.89
CA THR A 34 13.28 16.74 9.86
C THR A 34 13.91 15.56 10.59
N GLU A 35 15.23 15.41 10.47
CA GLU A 35 15.98 14.36 11.14
C GLU A 35 16.12 14.68 12.63
N VAL A 36 15.91 13.68 13.48
CA VAL A 36 16.01 13.77 14.95
C VAL A 36 16.56 12.47 15.52
N ASP A 37 17.25 12.55 16.65
CA ASP A 37 17.83 11.37 17.31
C ASP A 37 16.76 10.45 17.92
N VAL A 38 15.67 11.03 18.43
CA VAL A 38 14.61 10.31 19.16
C VAL A 38 13.23 10.88 18.80
N LEU A 39 12.26 9.98 18.56
CA LEU A 39 10.84 10.32 18.37
C LEU A 39 10.08 10.32 19.71
N SER A 40 8.96 11.04 19.79
CA SER A 40 8.08 11.01 20.97
C SER A 40 7.39 9.66 21.16
N ASP A 41 7.15 9.26 22.41
CA ASP A 41 6.37 8.06 22.73
C ASP A 41 4.91 8.16 22.30
N THR A 42 4.29 7.00 22.07
CA THR A 42 2.85 6.86 21.82
C THR A 42 2.29 5.70 22.62
N ALA A 43 0.99 5.70 22.91
CA ALA A 43 0.33 4.58 23.61
C ALA A 43 0.49 3.23 22.89
N ARG A 44 0.68 3.26 21.55
CA ARG A 44 0.91 2.05 20.74
C ARG A 44 2.34 1.51 20.89
N GLY A 45 3.31 2.38 21.15
CA GLY A 45 4.73 2.02 21.23
C GLY A 45 5.20 1.18 20.04
N ALA A 46 5.96 0.12 20.33
CA ALA A 46 6.50 -0.81 19.34
C ALA A 46 5.50 -1.89 18.86
N GLY A 47 4.21 -1.80 19.19
CA GLY A 47 3.21 -2.76 18.75
C GLY A 47 3.12 -2.86 17.21
N GLY A 48 2.71 -4.01 16.68
CA GLY A 48 2.57 -4.27 15.25
C GLY A 48 2.03 -5.68 14.99
N PHE A 49 1.81 -6.05 13.72
CA PHE A 49 1.50 -7.43 13.34
C PHE A 49 0.36 -8.10 14.13
N GLY A 50 -0.80 -7.44 14.24
CA GLY A 50 -1.93 -7.96 15.01
C GLY A 50 -1.79 -7.80 16.53
N SER A 51 -0.99 -6.83 17.00
CA SER A 51 -0.78 -6.55 18.43
C SER A 51 -2.04 -6.23 19.25
N THR A 52 -3.20 -6.06 18.60
CA THR A 52 -4.49 -5.81 19.26
C THR A 52 -5.39 -7.06 19.33
N GLY A 53 -4.91 -8.22 18.87
CA GLY A 53 -5.64 -9.50 18.90
C GLY A 53 -5.83 -10.15 17.53
N THR A 54 -6.36 -11.39 17.54
CA THR A 54 -6.88 -12.15 16.39
C THR A 54 -8.38 -12.00 16.26
#